data_AF-A0A973B511-F1
#
_entry.id   AF-A0A973B511-F1
#
_cell.length_a   1.000
_cell.length_b   1.000
_cell.length_c   1.000
_cell.angle_alpha   90.00
_cell.angle_beta   90.00
_cell.angle_gamma   90.00
#
_symmetry.space_group_name_H-M   'P 1'
#
loop_
_entity.id
_entity.type
_entity.pdbx_description
1 polymer ?
#
loop_
_entity_poly.entity_id
_entity_poly.type
_entity_poly.pdbx_seq_one_letter_code
_entity_poly.pdbx_strand_id
1 'polypeptide(L)'
;SDWLSWEIKDVNIAKMPFAFPNLFVIFILSLVTAYLAYFNGLLHTLNQTFTIGSSLSEVFSEAFLFIGTKTIVAFVLFGLRFFMYQMFCSLFKLDNLASVHFFKSIQTNIQFFTLLIFFILIYSVYMGPAFVNNLNWIRTAVDVYFLFRAVYFFIIFKKYFKFNPLSLIAYLAIIEGQVLLFGIRELIFPEFM
;
A
#
# COMPACT_ATOMS: atom_id res chain seq x y z
N SER A 1 1.71 -0.12 22.23
CA SER A 1 0.68 0.88 21.87
C SER A 1 1.24 2.09 21.11
N ASP A 2 2.47 2.05 20.57
CA ASP A 2 3.06 3.14 19.74
C ASP A 2 2.63 3.13 18.26
N TRP A 3 1.87 2.13 17.84
CA TRP A 3 1.42 1.97 16.45
C TRP A 3 0.06 2.61 16.14
N LEU A 4 -0.56 3.20 17.17
CA LEU A 4 -1.82 3.92 17.09
C LEU A 4 -1.65 5.39 17.53
N SER A 5 -0.45 5.78 17.95
CA SER A 5 -0.19 7.15 18.37
C SER A 5 -0.09 8.07 17.15
N TRP A 6 -0.87 9.15 17.22
CA TRP A 6 -0.88 10.24 16.27
C TRP A 6 0.34 11.16 16.42
N GLU A 7 1.18 10.89 17.43
CA GLU A 7 2.39 11.66 17.72
C GLU A 7 3.64 11.01 17.14
N ILE A 8 4.54 11.84 16.62
CA ILE A 8 5.91 11.45 16.34
C ILE A 8 6.65 11.41 17.69
N LYS A 9 6.43 10.37 18.48
CA LYS A 9 7.37 10.09 19.58
C LYS A 9 8.69 9.68 18.95
N ASP A 10 9.80 10.01 19.60
CA ASP A 10 11.15 9.54 19.22
C ASP A 10 11.20 8.01 19.29
N VAL A 11 10.66 7.34 18.28
CA VAL A 11 10.58 5.90 18.25
C VAL A 11 11.99 5.43 17.92
N ASN A 12 12.66 4.72 18.83
CA ASN A 12 13.93 4.04 18.52
C ASN A 12 13.82 3.12 17.29
N ILE A 13 12.60 2.71 16.91
CA ILE A 13 12.28 1.98 15.68
C ILE A 13 12.53 2.85 14.42
N ALA A 14 12.39 4.17 14.51
CA ALA A 14 12.70 5.12 13.44
C ALA A 14 14.20 5.14 13.05
N LYS A 15 15.08 4.68 13.93
CA LYS A 15 16.54 4.62 13.67
C LYS A 15 16.95 3.40 12.85
N MET A 16 16.11 2.37 12.73
CA MET A 16 16.43 1.14 12.00
C MET A 16 15.27 0.75 11.06
N PRO A 17 15.20 1.33 9.85
CA PRO A 17 14.13 1.07 8.88
C PRO A 17 14.03 -0.41 8.48
N PHE A 18 15.13 -1.16 8.54
CA PHE A 18 15.22 -2.59 8.23
C PHE A 18 15.29 -3.51 9.46
N ALA A 19 14.87 -3.04 10.64
CA ALA A 19 14.72 -3.93 11.79
C ALA A 19 13.67 -5.03 11.49
N PHE A 20 13.87 -6.22 12.06
CA PHE A 20 13.00 -7.39 11.83
C PHE A 20 11.49 -7.09 11.98
N PRO A 21 11.01 -6.33 12.99
CA PRO A 21 9.59 -5.99 13.10
C PRO A 21 9.08 -5.18 11.90
N ASN A 22 9.90 -4.29 11.35
CA ASN A 22 9.52 -3.44 10.23
C ASN A 22 9.50 -4.23 8.93
N LEU A 23 10.49 -5.11 8.73
CA LEU A 23 10.50 -6.06 7.61
C LEU A 23 9.26 -6.97 7.65
N PHE A 24 8.88 -7.44 8.84
CA PHE A 24 7.69 -8.26 9.01
C PHE A 24 6.41 -7.51 8.67
N VAL A 25 6.29 -6.24 9.07
CA VAL A 25 5.17 -5.38 8.67
C VAL A 25 5.13 -5.16 7.16
N ILE A 26 6.29 -4.88 6.54
CA ILE A 26 6.38 -4.71 5.08
C ILE A 26 5.96 -6.00 4.37
N PHE A 27 6.35 -7.16 4.92
CA PHE A 27 5.92 -8.46 4.41
C PHE A 27 4.40 -8.67 4.53
N ILE A 28 3.80 -8.37 5.68
CA ILE A 28 2.33 -8.43 5.85
C ILE A 28 1.64 -7.48 4.87
N LEU A 29 2.12 -6.24 4.76
CA LEU A 29 1.58 -5.26 3.83
C LEU A 29 1.65 -5.78 2.39
N SER A 30 2.78 -6.36 2.00
CA SER A 30 3.01 -6.97 0.69
C SER A 30 2.00 -8.09 0.41
N LEU A 31 1.80 -8.97 1.39
CA LEU A 31 0.85 -10.08 1.32
C LEU A 31 -0.59 -9.59 1.19
N VAL A 32 -0.96 -8.56 1.96
CA VAL A 32 -2.28 -7.90 1.87
C VAL A 32 -2.51 -7.29 0.48
N THR A 33 -1.53 -6.60 -0.09
CA THR A 33 -1.61 -6.09 -1.47
C THR A 33 -1.70 -7.19 -2.51
N ALA A 34 -0.94 -8.28 -2.35
CA ALA A 34 -0.97 -9.42 -3.27
C ALA A 34 -2.32 -10.14 -3.23
N TYR A 35 -2.93 -10.25 -2.05
CA TYR A 35 -4.27 -10.80 -1.89
C TYR A 35 -5.33 -9.92 -2.58
N LEU A 36 -5.24 -8.59 -2.46
CA LEU A 36 -6.11 -7.67 -3.19
C LEU A 36 -5.94 -7.77 -4.71
N ALA A 37 -4.70 -7.90 -5.19
CA ALA A 37 -4.40 -8.11 -6.60
C ALA A 37 -4.97 -9.45 -7.11
N TYR A 38 -4.88 -10.51 -6.31
CA TYR A 38 -5.47 -11.81 -6.62
C TYR A 38 -6.99 -11.77 -6.66
N PHE A 39 -7.63 -11.10 -5.69
CA PHE A 39 -9.08 -10.91 -5.66
C PHE A 39 -9.58 -10.11 -6.87
N ASN A 40 -8.83 -9.08 -7.27
CA ASN A 40 -9.12 -8.34 -8.51
C ASN A 40 -8.94 -9.22 -9.76
N GLY A 41 -7.83 -9.98 -9.83
CA GLY A 41 -7.59 -10.94 -10.91
C GLY A 41 -8.73 -11.95 -11.06
N LEU A 42 -9.22 -12.52 -9.97
CA LEU A 42 -10.37 -13.43 -9.98
C LEU A 42 -11.64 -12.79 -10.52
N LEU A 43 -11.92 -11.52 -10.20
CA LEU A 43 -13.09 -10.80 -10.72
C LEU A 43 -13.00 -10.57 -12.23
N HIS A 44 -11.79 -10.33 -12.76
CA HIS A 44 -11.54 -10.27 -14.20
C HIS A 44 -11.73 -11.64 -14.87
N THR A 45 -11.20 -12.71 -14.27
CA THR A 45 -11.34 -14.07 -14.79
C THR A 45 -12.76 -14.61 -14.66
N LEU A 46 -13.57 -14.15 -13.69
CA LEU A 46 -14.98 -14.51 -13.58
C LEU A 46 -15.81 -14.02 -14.79
N ASN A 47 -15.38 -12.96 -15.48
CA ASN A 47 -15.96 -12.55 -16.77
C ASN A 47 -15.49 -13.41 -17.95
N GLN A 48 -14.41 -14.17 -17.80
CA GLN A 48 -13.88 -15.10 -18.79
C GLN A 48 -13.80 -16.50 -18.19
N THR A 49 -14.96 -17.15 -18.08
CA THR A 49 -15.11 -18.60 -17.90
C THR A 49 -14.31 -19.19 -16.73
N PHE A 50 -14.98 -19.34 -15.59
CA PHE A 50 -14.69 -20.45 -14.68
C PHE A 50 -14.84 -21.75 -15.48
N THR A 51 -13.76 -22.28 -16.03
CA THR A 51 -13.70 -23.65 -16.54
C THR A 51 -13.82 -24.57 -15.35
N ILE A 52 -15.07 -24.96 -15.06
CA ILE A 52 -15.44 -26.02 -14.13
C ILE A 52 -14.81 -27.31 -14.68
N GLY A 53 -13.61 -27.65 -14.20
CA GLY A 53 -12.87 -28.82 -14.71
C GLY A 53 -11.48 -29.04 -14.15
N SER A 54 -10.80 -28.02 -13.61
CA SER A 54 -9.51 -28.22 -12.94
C SER A 54 -9.71 -28.75 -11.52
N SER A 55 -8.82 -29.64 -11.11
CA SER A 55 -8.85 -30.21 -9.75
C SER A 55 -8.62 -29.10 -8.72
N LEU A 56 -9.25 -29.20 -7.54
CA LEU A 56 -9.06 -28.25 -6.42
C LEU A 56 -7.56 -28.02 -6.09
N SER A 57 -6.73 -29.02 -6.34
CA SER A 57 -5.27 -28.97 -6.16
C SER A 57 -4.57 -28.02 -7.14
N GLU A 58 -4.98 -28.00 -8.42
CA GLU A 58 -4.40 -27.13 -9.44
C GLU A 58 -4.78 -25.67 -9.20
N VAL A 59 -6.06 -25.40 -8.88
CA VAL A 59 -6.55 -24.05 -8.55
C VAL A 59 -5.85 -23.48 -7.31
N PHE A 60 -5.64 -24.31 -6.28
CA PHE A 60 -4.96 -23.88 -5.06
C PHE A 60 -3.47 -23.60 -5.31
N SER A 61 -2.81 -24.43 -6.12
CA SER A 61 -1.40 -24.25 -6.50
C SER A 61 -1.18 -22.96 -7.30
N GLU A 62 -2.04 -22.69 -8.29
CA GLU A 62 -1.98 -21.48 -9.11
C GLU A 62 -2.22 -20.22 -8.29
N ALA A 63 -3.20 -20.25 -7.38
CA ALA A 63 -3.46 -19.16 -6.44
C ALA A 63 -2.25 -18.89 -5.53
N PHE A 64 -1.65 -19.94 -4.98
CA PHE A 64 -0.49 -19.83 -4.10
C PHE A 64 0.73 -19.25 -4.83
N LEU A 65 1.01 -19.72 -6.04
CA LEU A 65 2.08 -19.19 -6.88
C LEU A 65 1.85 -17.73 -7.24
N PHE A 66 0.63 -17.35 -7.66
CA PHE A 66 0.30 -15.97 -7.99
C PHE A 66 0.50 -15.03 -6.80
N ILE A 67 -0.08 -15.38 -5.63
CA ILE A 67 0.05 -14.59 -4.41
C ILE A 67 1.52 -14.52 -3.99
N GLY A 68 2.25 -15.63 -4.03
CA GLY A 68 3.67 -15.69 -3.70
C GLY A 68 4.52 -14.75 -4.56
N THR A 69 4.39 -14.84 -5.89
CA THR A 69 5.15 -14.00 -6.82
C THR A 69 4.83 -12.51 -6.64
N LYS A 70 3.53 -12.16 -6.53
CA LYS A 70 3.12 -10.76 -6.31
C LYS A 70 3.57 -10.23 -4.95
N THR A 71 3.60 -11.08 -3.92
CA THR A 71 4.11 -10.71 -2.59
C THR A 71 5.60 -10.37 -2.65
N ILE A 72 6.41 -11.17 -3.34
CA ILE A 72 7.84 -10.90 -3.49
C ILE A 72 8.09 -9.58 -4.24
N VAL A 73 7.38 -9.35 -5.35
CA VAL A 73 7.50 -8.10 -6.12
C VAL A 73 7.07 -6.90 -5.26
N ALA A 74 5.94 -7.00 -4.56
CA ALA A 74 5.48 -5.95 -3.65
C ALA A 74 6.51 -5.67 -2.56
N PHE A 75 7.07 -6.70 -1.95
CA PHE A 75 8.07 -6.59 -0.89
C PHE A 75 9.32 -5.84 -1.36
N VAL A 76 9.83 -6.18 -2.54
CA VAL A 76 10.98 -5.47 -3.14
C VAL A 76 10.64 -4.02 -3.42
N LEU A 77 9.46 -3.72 -3.99
CA LEU A 77 9.04 -2.34 -4.27
C LEU A 77 8.87 -1.51 -2.99
N PHE A 78 8.30 -2.08 -1.94
CA PHE A 78 8.19 -1.42 -0.64
C PHE A 78 9.55 -1.17 0.01
N GLY A 79 10.50 -2.11 -0.13
CA GLY A 79 11.88 -1.93 0.29
C GLY A 79 12.60 -0.82 -0.47
N LEU A 80 12.47 -0.80 -1.80
CA LEU A 80 13.09 0.22 -2.67
C LEU A 80 12.57 1.64 -2.39
N ARG A 81 11.31 1.79 -1.98
CA ARG A 81 10.74 3.10 -1.61
C ARG A 81 11.51 3.80 -0.50
N PHE A 82 12.09 3.06 0.44
CA PHE A 82 12.91 3.67 1.49
C PHE A 82 14.10 4.45 0.90
N PHE A 83 14.79 3.86 -0.08
CA PHE A 83 15.91 4.51 -0.76
C PHE A 83 15.48 5.76 -1.52
N MET A 84 14.32 5.71 -2.19
CA MET A 84 13.76 6.89 -2.86
C MET A 84 13.49 8.02 -1.85
N TYR A 85 12.86 7.72 -0.72
CA TYR A 85 12.60 8.72 0.32
C TYR A 85 13.90 9.35 0.83
N GLN A 86 14.95 8.55 1.03
CA GLN A 86 16.25 9.05 1.45
C GLN A 86 16.91 9.96 0.40
N MET A 87 16.88 9.59 -0.88
CA MET A 87 17.42 10.40 -1.98
C MET A 87 16.71 11.75 -2.10
N PHE A 88 15.37 11.76 -2.09
CA PHE A 88 14.60 12.99 -2.22
C PHE A 88 14.67 13.87 -0.97
N CYS A 89 14.69 13.30 0.24
CA CYS A 89 14.95 14.10 1.45
C CYS A 89 16.32 14.78 1.41
N SER A 90 17.35 14.09 0.90
CA SER A 90 18.68 14.69 0.72
C SER A 90 18.65 15.83 -0.32
N LEU A 91 17.92 15.65 -1.43
CA LEU A 91 17.76 16.68 -2.48
C LEU A 91 17.09 17.95 -1.96
N PHE A 92 16.05 17.82 -1.12
CA PHE A 92 15.28 18.93 -0.57
C PHE A 92 15.83 19.49 0.76
N LYS A 93 16.98 18.97 1.25
CA LYS A 93 17.58 19.30 2.55
C LYS A 93 16.60 19.09 3.73
N LEU A 94 15.80 18.03 3.66
CA LEU A 94 14.82 17.64 4.67
C LEU A 94 15.41 16.55 5.57
N ASP A 95 16.38 16.94 6.40
CA ASP A 95 17.11 16.00 7.25
C ASP A 95 16.17 15.28 8.23
N ASN A 96 16.42 13.98 8.44
CA ASN A 96 15.65 13.09 9.32
C ASN A 96 14.16 12.89 8.95
N LEU A 97 13.68 13.43 7.83
CA LEU A 97 12.29 13.23 7.40
C LEU A 97 12.05 11.85 6.76
N ALA A 98 13.06 11.31 6.06
CA ALA A 98 12.91 10.09 5.25
C ALA A 98 12.48 8.87 6.07
N SER A 99 13.08 8.66 7.25
CA SER A 99 12.72 7.55 8.14
C SER A 99 11.30 7.74 8.67
N VAL A 100 10.98 8.92 9.17
CA VAL A 100 9.66 9.25 9.72
C VAL A 100 8.57 9.09 8.67
N HIS A 101 8.80 9.56 7.44
CA HIS A 101 7.87 9.40 6.33
C HIS A 101 7.70 7.94 5.94
N PHE A 102 8.78 7.16 5.88
CA PHE A 102 8.70 5.72 5.63
C PHE A 102 7.82 4.99 6.65
N PHE A 103 8.04 5.24 7.94
CA PHE A 103 7.27 4.62 9.02
C PHE A 103 5.80 4.99 8.97
N LYS A 104 5.49 6.28 8.82
CA LYS A 104 4.11 6.75 8.71
C LYS A 104 3.44 6.25 7.43
N SER A 105 4.18 6.13 6.33
CA SER A 105 3.69 5.53 5.08
C SER A 105 3.30 4.06 5.27
N ILE A 106 4.16 3.25 5.87
CA ILE A 106 3.85 1.83 6.15
C ILE A 106 2.65 1.69 7.09
N GLN A 107 2.65 2.45 8.20
CA GLN A 107 1.58 2.41 9.20
C GLN A 107 0.23 2.79 8.59
N THR A 108 0.16 3.84 7.77
CA THR A 108 -1.11 4.26 7.15
C THR A 108 -1.55 3.30 6.05
N ASN A 109 -0.61 2.68 5.31
CA ASN A 109 -0.93 1.70 4.28
C ASN A 109 -1.58 0.46 4.88
N ILE A 110 -0.97 -0.13 5.91
CA ILE A 110 -1.49 -1.37 6.47
C ILE A 110 -2.85 -1.17 7.16
N GLN A 111 -3.07 -0.02 7.80
CA GLN A 111 -4.37 0.34 8.36
C GLN A 111 -5.44 0.46 7.26
N PHE A 112 -5.12 1.18 6.18
CA PHE A 112 -6.05 1.37 5.07
C PHE A 112 -6.37 0.05 4.37
N PHE A 113 -5.38 -0.74 3.97
CA PHE A 113 -5.63 -1.99 3.24
C PHE A 113 -6.30 -3.05 4.12
N THR A 114 -6.01 -3.10 5.42
CA THR A 114 -6.74 -3.99 6.34
C THR A 114 -8.22 -3.59 6.43
N LEU A 115 -8.52 -2.29 6.57
CA LEU A 115 -9.90 -1.80 6.56
C LEU A 115 -10.58 -2.06 5.22
N LEU A 116 -9.88 -1.84 4.10
CA LEU A 116 -10.40 -2.09 2.76
C LEU A 116 -10.80 -3.55 2.59
N ILE A 117 -9.93 -4.51 2.96
CA ILE A 117 -10.25 -5.94 2.92
C ILE A 117 -11.43 -6.24 3.84
N PHE A 118 -11.45 -5.70 5.06
CA PHE A 118 -12.54 -5.91 6.00
C PHE A 118 -13.90 -5.48 5.42
N PHE A 119 -13.98 -4.30 4.80
CA PHE A 119 -15.20 -3.85 4.13
C PHE A 119 -15.56 -4.69 2.90
N ILE A 120 -14.57 -5.10 2.10
CA ILE A 120 -14.80 -6.00 0.95
C ILE A 120 -15.38 -7.33 1.42
N LEU A 121 -14.85 -7.91 2.52
CA LEU A 121 -15.34 -9.16 3.08
C LEU A 121 -16.77 -9.04 3.61
N ILE A 122 -17.09 -7.96 4.35
CA ILE A 122 -18.46 -7.71 4.82
C ILE A 122 -19.42 -7.56 3.63
N TYR A 123 -19.01 -6.78 2.62
CA TYR A 123 -19.82 -6.56 1.43
C TYR A 123 -20.05 -7.85 0.63
N SER A 124 -19.03 -8.72 0.57
CA SER A 124 -19.11 -10.06 -0.03
C SER A 124 -20.11 -10.96 0.70
N VAL A 125 -20.06 -10.99 2.03
CA VAL A 125 -21.03 -11.74 2.85
C VAL A 125 -22.45 -11.19 2.69
N TYR A 126 -22.62 -9.87 2.59
CA TYR A 126 -23.92 -9.23 2.44
C TYR A 126 -24.58 -9.49 1.08
N MET A 127 -23.83 -9.39 -0.01
CA MET A 127 -24.36 -9.59 -1.37
C MET A 127 -24.46 -11.06 -1.79
N GLY A 128 -23.77 -11.97 -1.09
CA GLY A 128 -23.78 -13.40 -1.39
C GLY A 128 -23.27 -13.70 -2.81
N PRO A 129 -23.86 -14.68 -3.55
CA PRO A 129 -23.39 -15.08 -4.88
C PRO A 129 -23.63 -14.04 -5.99
N ALA A 130 -24.38 -12.96 -5.73
CA ALA A 130 -24.60 -11.86 -6.66
C ALA A 130 -23.50 -10.79 -6.59
N PHE A 131 -22.37 -11.11 -5.96
CA PHE A 131 -21.24 -10.19 -5.78
C PHE A 131 -20.58 -9.85 -7.13
N VAL A 132 -21.09 -8.81 -7.78
CA VAL A 132 -20.40 -8.11 -8.87
C VAL A 132 -19.66 -6.95 -8.23
N ASN A 133 -18.39 -7.19 -7.90
CA ASN A 133 -17.57 -6.12 -7.36
C ASN A 133 -17.29 -5.11 -8.48
N ASN A 134 -17.84 -3.91 -8.36
CA ASN A 134 -17.57 -2.87 -9.33
C ASN A 134 -16.18 -2.28 -9.01
N LEU A 135 -15.17 -2.80 -9.71
CA LEU A 135 -13.74 -2.51 -9.55
C LEU A 135 -13.41 -1.01 -9.54
N ASN A 136 -14.23 -0.21 -10.20
CA ASN A 136 -14.10 1.25 -10.20
C ASN A 136 -14.27 1.88 -8.82
N TRP A 137 -15.11 1.33 -7.95
CA TRP A 137 -15.28 1.85 -6.58
C TRP A 137 -14.05 1.59 -5.71
N ILE A 138 -13.47 0.39 -5.80
CA ILE A 138 -12.24 0.06 -5.05
C ILE A 138 -11.08 0.90 -5.56
N ARG A 139 -10.96 1.06 -6.89
CA ARG A 139 -9.95 1.93 -7.49
C ARG A 139 -10.09 3.37 -7.01
N THR A 140 -11.31 3.92 -7.06
CA THR A 140 -11.57 5.29 -6.61
C THR A 140 -11.25 5.46 -5.12
N ALA A 141 -11.60 4.48 -4.28
CA ALA A 141 -11.28 4.51 -2.85
C ALA A 141 -9.76 4.52 -2.60
N VAL A 142 -9.00 3.73 -3.37
CA VAL A 142 -7.53 3.70 -3.30
C VAL A 142 -6.93 5.03 -3.77
N ASP A 143 -7.43 5.62 -4.85
CA ASP A 143 -6.95 6.91 -5.37
C ASP A 143 -7.22 8.05 -4.38
N VAL A 144 -8.43 8.10 -3.82
CA VAL A 144 -8.84 9.07 -2.80
C VAL A 144 -7.98 8.92 -1.54
N TYR A 145 -7.68 7.68 -1.12
CA TYR A 145 -6.80 7.41 0.00
C TYR A 145 -5.41 8.02 -0.18
N PHE A 146 -4.77 7.82 -1.34
CA PHE A 146 -3.43 8.36 -1.59
C PHE A 146 -3.43 9.90 -1.60
N LEU A 147 -4.50 10.52 -2.10
CA LEU A 147 -4.66 11.97 -2.07
C LEU A 147 -4.82 12.50 -0.63
N PHE A 148 -5.72 11.90 0.16
CA PHE A 148 -5.88 12.27 1.58
C PHE A 148 -4.59 12.04 2.37
N ARG A 149 -3.85 10.97 2.08
CA ARG A 149 -2.57 10.67 2.74
C ARG A 149 -1.53 11.76 2.49
N ALA A 150 -1.42 12.26 1.27
CA ALA A 150 -0.49 13.35 0.95
C ALA A 150 -0.81 14.62 1.76
N VAL A 151 -2.11 14.97 1.88
CA VAL A 151 -2.56 16.11 2.70
C VAL A 151 -2.28 15.87 4.19
N TYR A 152 -2.55 14.66 4.68
CA TYR A 152 -2.29 14.26 6.06
C TYR A 152 -0.80 14.38 6.42
N PHE A 153 0.10 13.91 5.55
CA PHE A 153 1.55 14.04 5.76
C PHE A 153 2.01 15.49 5.70
N PHE A 154 1.42 16.32 4.84
CA PHE A 154 1.73 17.75 4.82
C PHE A 154 1.41 18.41 6.18
N ILE A 155 0.23 18.13 6.75
CA ILE A 155 -0.18 18.69 8.05
C ILE A 155 0.77 18.23 9.16
N ILE A 156 1.09 16.94 9.21
CA ILE A 156 1.98 16.38 10.23
C ILE A 156 3.39 16.95 10.10
N PHE A 157 4.01 16.86 8.93
CA PHE A 157 5.40 17.28 8.77
C PHE A 157 5.57 18.79 8.96
N LYS A 158 4.60 19.60 8.56
CA LYS A 158 4.59 21.04 8.87
C LYS A 158 4.52 21.31 10.37
N LYS A 159 3.80 20.49 11.14
CA LYS A 159 3.67 20.65 12.60
C LYS A 159 4.93 20.24 13.35
N TYR A 160 5.57 19.14 12.92
CA TYR A 160 6.72 18.56 13.62
C TYR A 160 8.07 19.08 13.15
N PHE A 161 8.18 19.50 11.89
CA PHE A 161 9.42 20.02 11.33
C PHE A 161 9.22 21.47 10.86
N LYS A 162 10.13 22.37 11.26
CA LYS A 162 10.15 23.77 10.81
C LYS A 162 10.74 23.92 9.40
N PHE A 163 10.28 23.10 8.45
CA PHE A 163 10.73 23.17 7.06
C PHE A 163 10.02 24.27 6.28
N ASN A 164 10.63 24.72 5.18
CA ASN A 164 9.97 25.62 4.25
C ASN A 164 8.75 24.91 3.63
N PRO A 165 7.52 25.47 3.75
CA PRO A 165 6.30 24.81 3.27
C PRO A 165 6.33 24.50 1.77
N LEU A 166 7.02 25.32 0.97
CA LEU A 166 7.13 25.09 -0.48
C LEU A 166 7.97 23.85 -0.82
N SER A 167 9.08 23.66 -0.10
CA SER A 167 9.94 22.47 -0.24
C SER A 167 9.20 21.20 0.18
N LEU A 168 8.43 21.28 1.26
CA LEU A 168 7.64 20.14 1.77
C LEU A 168 6.52 19.74 0.78
N ILE A 169 5.83 20.70 0.17
CA ILE A 169 4.80 20.42 -0.84
C ILE A 169 5.43 19.80 -2.08
N ALA A 170 6.55 20.35 -2.57
CA ALA A 170 7.24 19.81 -3.73
C ALA A 170 7.72 18.37 -3.49
N TYR A 171 8.32 18.11 -2.31
CA TYR A 171 8.71 16.76 -1.89
C TYR A 171 7.51 15.80 -1.88
N LEU A 172 6.41 16.16 -1.21
CA LEU A 172 5.22 15.31 -1.13
C LEU A 172 4.56 15.09 -2.49
N ALA A 173 4.48 16.12 -3.33
CA ALA A 173 3.90 16.01 -4.67
C ALA A 173 4.68 15.02 -5.55
N ILE A 174 6.02 15.04 -5.48
CA ILE A 174 6.86 14.12 -6.24
C ILE A 174 6.75 12.70 -5.66
N ILE A 175 6.93 12.56 -4.35
CA ILE A 175 6.97 11.25 -3.69
C ILE A 175 5.62 10.54 -3.67
N GLU A 176 4.56 11.22 -3.23
CA GLU A 176 3.22 10.64 -3.17
C GLU A 176 2.59 10.57 -4.57
N GLY A 177 2.91 11.52 -5.46
CA GLY A 177 2.46 11.51 -6.85
C GLY A 177 2.98 10.31 -7.64
N GLN A 178 4.24 9.91 -7.45
CA GLN A 178 4.78 8.67 -8.05
C GLN A 178 4.03 7.42 -7.58
N VAL A 179 3.61 7.38 -6.31
CA VAL A 179 2.84 6.25 -5.78
C VAL A 179 1.46 6.15 -6.44
N LEU A 180 0.84 7.29 -6.75
CA LEU A 180 -0.46 7.39 -7.41
C LEU A 180 -0.39 7.06 -8.90
N LEU A 181 0.72 7.41 -9.56
CA LEU A 181 0.90 7.22 -11.01
C LEU A 181 1.50 5.86 -11.41
N PHE A 182 2.48 5.33 -10.68
CA PHE A 182 3.30 4.16 -11.09
C PHE A 182 3.48 3.09 -9.99
N GLY A 183 2.81 3.23 -8.85
CA GLY A 183 3.09 2.44 -7.65
C GLY A 183 2.24 1.18 -7.47
N ILE A 184 1.82 0.97 -6.22
CA ILE A 184 0.94 -0.13 -5.76
C ILE A 184 -0.32 -0.28 -6.62
N ARG A 185 -0.77 0.82 -7.25
CA ARG A 185 -1.91 0.85 -8.14
C ARG A 185 -1.76 -0.10 -9.34
N GLU A 186 -0.61 -0.14 -10.01
CA GLU A 186 -0.34 -1.07 -11.11
C GLU A 186 -0.25 -2.52 -10.62
N LEU A 187 0.18 -2.72 -9.37
CA LEU A 187 0.23 -4.05 -8.77
C LEU A 187 -1.15 -4.61 -8.46
N ILE A 188 -2.08 -3.75 -8.00
CA ILE A 188 -3.45 -4.12 -7.63
C ILE A 188 -4.38 -4.14 -8.85
N PHE A 189 -4.22 -3.21 -9.80
CA PHE A 189 -5.09 -3.05 -10.98
C PHE A 189 -4.26 -3.14 -12.27
N PRO A 190 -3.98 -4.34 -12.79
CA PRO A 190 -3.16 -4.53 -13.99
C PRO A 190 -3.86 -4.17 -15.31
N GLU A 191 -4.96 -3.40 -15.31
CA GLU A 191 -5.80 -3.11 -16.49
C GLU A 191 -5.13 -2.29 -17.64
N PHE A 192 -3.81 -2.15 -17.64
CA PHE A 192 -3.08 -1.57 -18.76
C PHE A 192 -1.82 -2.37 -19.08
N MET A 193 -2.02 -3.61 -19.56
CA MET A 193 -1.29 -4.17 -20.70
C MET A 193 -2.25 -5.00 -21.55
#